data_AF-A0A7C5YNQ2-F1
#
_entry.id   AF-A0A7C5YNQ2-F1
#
_cell.length_a   1.000
_cell.length_b   1.000
_cell.length_c   1.000
_cell.angle_alpha   90.00
_cell.angle_beta   90.00
_cell.angle_gamma   90.00
#
_symmetry.space_group_name_H-M   'P 1'
#
loop_
_entity.id
_entity.type
_entity.pdbx_description
1 polymer ?
#
loop_
_entity_poly.entity_id
_entity_poly.type
_entity_poly.pdbx_seq_one_letter_code
_entity_poly.pdbx_strand_id
1 'polypeptide(L)'
;MRIGQAQLEDYLLKDLKARVDMLCIAIVSGITEKEFKQKEAKLKEYCLKRFPEKADLYDLIYRARFKRLWQQFREREIKFEEEKEEEKN
;
A
#
# COMPACT_ATOMS: atom_id res chain seq x y z
N MET A 1 16.07 -25.93 7.25
CA MET A 1 15.76 -25.58 5.85
C MET A 1 16.21 -24.15 5.60
N ARG A 2 17.16 -23.92 4.68
CA ARG A 2 17.44 -22.56 4.18
C ARG A 2 16.41 -22.29 3.09
N ILE A 3 15.43 -21.45 3.41
CA ILE A 3 14.50 -20.94 2.40
C ILE A 3 15.37 -20.15 1.39
N GLY A 4 15.28 -20.49 0.11
CA GLY A 4 16.01 -19.76 -0.93
C GLY A 4 15.54 -18.31 -1.00
N GLN A 5 16.42 -17.37 -1.37
CA GLN A 5 16.06 -15.94 -1.45
C GLN A 5 14.80 -15.70 -2.31
N ALA A 6 14.64 -16.46 -3.41
CA ALA A 6 13.44 -16.40 -4.26
C ALA A 6 12.15 -16.84 -3.54
N GLN A 7 12.20 -17.89 -2.72
CA GLN A 7 11.04 -18.38 -1.97
C GLN A 7 10.62 -17.38 -0.88
N LEU A 8 11.59 -16.68 -0.28
CA LEU A 8 11.32 -15.62 0.69
C LEU A 8 10.70 -14.40 0.00
N GLU A 9 11.21 -14.00 -1.17
CA GLU A 9 10.65 -12.89 -1.94
C GLU A 9 9.20 -13.17 -2.36
N ASP A 10 8.93 -14.38 -2.87
CA ASP A 10 7.58 -14.82 -3.25
C ASP A 10 6.61 -14.78 -2.06
N TYR A 11 7.06 -15.23 -0.89
CA TYR A 11 6.27 -15.19 0.33
C TYR A 11 5.93 -13.76 0.74
N LEU A 12 6.93 -12.86 0.78
CA LEU A 12 6.73 -11.45 1.13
C LEU A 12 5.82 -10.74 0.13
N LEU A 13 5.93 -11.09 -1.15
CA LEU A 13 5.11 -10.50 -2.21
C LEU A 13 3.65 -10.98 -2.10
N LYS A 14 3.41 -12.24 -1.75
CA LYS A 14 2.07 -12.76 -1.45
C LYS A 14 1.46 -12.07 -0.22
N ASP A 15 2.25 -11.86 0.84
CA ASP A 15 1.79 -11.15 2.03
C ASP A 15 1.45 -9.68 1.72
N LEU A 16 2.28 -8.99 0.93
CA LEU A 16 2.00 -7.63 0.47
C LEU A 16 0.67 -7.56 -0.31
N LYS A 17 0.49 -8.48 -1.27
CA LYS A 17 -0.76 -8.57 -2.06
C LYS A 17 -1.98 -8.79 -1.16
N ALA A 18 -1.90 -9.72 -0.20
CA ALA A 18 -2.99 -9.97 0.72
C ALA A 18 -3.37 -8.73 1.54
N ARG A 19 -2.38 -7.96 2.03
CA ARG A 19 -2.63 -6.71 2.75
C ARG A 19 -3.28 -5.64 1.88
N VAL A 20 -2.83 -5.51 0.62
CA VAL A 20 -3.44 -4.61 -0.37
C VAL A 20 -4.90 -4.99 -0.61
N ASP A 21 -5.18 -6.27 -0.82
CA ASP A 21 -6.54 -6.75 -1.08
C ASP A 21 -7.46 -6.56 0.13
N MET A 22 -6.96 -6.79 1.35
CA MET A 22 -7.69 -6.46 2.58
C MET A 22 -8.02 -4.98 2.70
N LEU A 23 -7.09 -4.08 2.31
CA LEU A 23 -7.37 -2.65 2.29
C LEU A 23 -8.38 -2.28 1.19
N CYS A 24 -8.31 -2.91 0.01
CA CYS A 24 -9.31 -2.74 -1.05
C CYS A 24 -10.71 -3.13 -0.57
N ILE A 25 -10.84 -4.28 0.10
CA ILE A 25 -12.12 -4.73 0.67
C ILE A 25 -12.60 -3.70 1.69
N ALA A 26 -11.72 -3.20 2.57
CA ALA A 26 -12.11 -2.20 3.57
C ALA A 26 -12.62 -0.89 2.94
N ILE A 27 -12.05 -0.45 1.80
CA ILE A 27 -12.57 0.70 1.04
C ILE A 27 -14.02 0.45 0.61
N VAL A 28 -14.27 -0.71 -0.01
CA VAL A 28 -15.60 -1.11 -0.50
C VAL A 28 -16.59 -1.25 0.67
N SER A 29 -16.15 -1.79 1.80
CA SER A 29 -16.96 -1.93 3.02
C SER A 29 -17.18 -0.61 3.78
N GLY A 30 -16.58 0.48 3.33
CA GLY A 30 -16.87 1.81 3.84
C GLY A 30 -16.02 2.27 5.02
N ILE A 31 -14.76 1.86 5.08
CA ILE A 31 -13.76 2.37 6.03
C ILE A 31 -13.71 3.92 6.04
N THR A 32 -13.41 4.52 7.20
CA THR A 32 -13.23 5.98 7.28
C THR A 32 -11.92 6.40 6.61
N GLU A 33 -11.83 7.68 6.17
CA GLU A 33 -10.63 8.21 5.55
C GLU A 33 -9.42 8.18 6.50
N LYS A 34 -9.64 8.49 7.79
CA LYS A 34 -8.61 8.45 8.83
C LYS A 34 -8.03 7.04 8.97
N GLU A 35 -8.90 6.04 9.06
CA GLU A 35 -8.47 4.64 9.17
C GLU A 35 -7.77 4.14 7.90
N PHE A 36 -8.26 4.54 6.72
CA PHE A 36 -7.61 4.24 5.45
C PHE A 36 -6.18 4.79 5.43
N LYS A 37 -5.98 6.07 5.75
CA LYS A 37 -4.64 6.70 5.75
C LYS A 37 -3.69 5.98 6.72
N GLN A 38 -4.17 5.63 7.92
CA GLN A 38 -3.36 4.87 8.88
C GLN A 38 -2.96 3.47 8.36
N LYS A 39 -3.87 2.77 7.68
CA LYS A 39 -3.58 1.45 7.11
C LYS A 39 -2.68 1.55 5.87
N GLU A 40 -2.89 2.55 5.03
CA GLU A 40 -2.08 2.80 3.83
C GLU A 40 -0.65 3.17 4.20
N ALA A 41 -0.44 4.04 5.19
CA ALA A 41 0.90 4.38 5.68
C ALA A 41 1.67 3.15 6.18
N LYS A 42 1.02 2.29 6.99
CA LYS A 42 1.62 1.02 7.46
C LYS A 42 1.93 0.06 6.31
N LEU A 43 1.09 0.05 5.28
CA LEU A 43 1.26 -0.79 4.11
C LEU A 43 2.42 -0.30 3.23
N LYS A 44 2.54 1.01 3.05
CA LYS A 44 3.66 1.65 2.36
C LYS A 44 4.97 1.42 3.11
N GLU A 45 5.00 1.66 4.42
CA GLU A 45 6.16 1.37 5.28
C GLU A 45 6.58 -0.11 5.17
N TYR A 46 5.61 -1.04 5.18
CA TYR A 46 5.89 -2.46 4.98
C TYR A 46 6.52 -2.73 3.61
N CYS A 47 5.99 -2.13 2.54
CA CYS A 47 6.54 -2.28 1.19
C CYS A 47 7.98 -1.73 1.10
N LEU A 48 8.22 -0.52 1.60
CA LEU A 48 9.54 0.13 1.55
C LEU A 48 10.61 -0.65 2.32
N LYS A 49 10.25 -1.21 3.48
CA LYS A 49 11.17 -2.02 4.28
C LYS A 49 11.54 -3.36 3.63
N ARG A 50 10.67 -3.92 2.79
CA ARG A 50 10.84 -5.26 2.20
C ARG A 50 11.27 -5.24 0.73
N PHE A 51 10.89 -4.19 0.02
CA PHE A 51 11.10 -3.99 -1.41
C PHE A 51 11.43 -2.52 -1.68
N PRO A 52 12.57 -2.01 -1.15
CA PRO A 52 12.95 -0.61 -1.32
C PRO A 52 13.03 -0.19 -2.80
N GLU A 53 13.43 -1.11 -3.68
CA GLU A 53 13.50 -0.90 -5.13
C GLU A 53 12.12 -0.77 -5.81
N LYS A 54 11.03 -1.09 -5.10
CA LYS A 54 9.66 -1.06 -5.61
C LYS A 54 8.84 0.11 -5.05
N ALA A 55 9.49 1.10 -4.42
CA ALA A 55 8.84 2.28 -3.84
C ALA A 55 7.95 3.02 -4.84
N ASP A 56 8.50 3.38 -6.01
CA ASP A 56 7.77 4.10 -7.05
C ASP A 56 6.62 3.24 -7.62
N LEU A 57 6.85 1.93 -7.70
CA LEU A 57 5.86 0.98 -8.20
C LEU A 57 4.67 0.87 -7.26
N TYR A 58 4.87 1.01 -5.94
CA TYR A 58 3.80 1.03 -4.95
C TYR A 58 2.82 2.18 -5.24
N ASP A 59 3.35 3.38 -5.45
CA ASP A 59 2.55 4.56 -5.72
C ASP A 59 1.83 4.44 -7.08
N LEU A 60 2.53 3.95 -8.11
CA LEU A 60 1.96 3.77 -9.46
C LEU A 60 0.82 2.74 -9.48
N ILE A 61 0.99 1.60 -8.81
CA ILE A 61 0.04 0.48 -8.89
C ILE A 61 -1.01 0.59 -7.78
N TYR A 62 -0.58 0.62 -6.52
CA TYR A 62 -1.49 0.46 -5.40
C TYR A 62 -2.24 1.75 -5.08
N ARG A 63 -1.57 2.91 -5.04
CA ARG A 63 -2.29 4.18 -4.81
C ARG A 63 -3.26 4.48 -5.94
N ALA A 64 -2.90 4.21 -7.21
CA ALA A 64 -3.84 4.35 -8.32
C ALA A 64 -5.08 3.44 -8.17
N ARG A 65 -4.89 2.18 -7.75
CA ARG A 65 -6.00 1.25 -7.46
C ARG A 65 -6.88 1.77 -6.32
N PHE A 66 -6.28 2.24 -5.22
CA PHE A 66 -7.02 2.79 -4.09
C PHE A 66 -7.80 4.05 -4.48
N LYS A 67 -7.21 4.97 -5.27
CA LYS A 67 -7.90 6.15 -5.81
C LYS A 67 -9.17 5.76 -6.57
N ARG A 68 -9.05 4.81 -7.49
CA ARG A 68 -10.18 4.34 -8.30
C ARG A 68 -11.28 3.73 -7.43
N LEU A 69 -10.92 2.84 -6.49
CA LEU A 69 -11.89 2.24 -5.58
C LEU A 69 -12.57 3.28 -4.70
N TRP A 70 -11.82 4.26 -4.20
CA TRP A 70 -12.37 5.31 -3.37
C TRP A 70 -13.37 6.17 -4.14
N GLN A 71 -13.02 6.59 -5.37
CA GLN A 71 -13.92 7.34 -6.23
C GLN A 71 -15.19 6.54 -6.56
N GLN A 72 -15.05 5.26 -6.89
CA GLN A 72 -16.16 4.40 -7.30
C GLN A 72 -17.14 4.10 -6.16
N PHE A 73 -16.66 3.84 -4.94
CA PHE A 73 -17.51 3.37 -3.83
C PHE A 73 -17.78 4.44 -2.76
N ARG A 74 -17.05 5.56 -2.78
CA ARG A 74 -17.18 6.64 -1.78
C ARG A 74 -17.53 7.99 -2.40
N GLU A 75 -17.67 8.06 -3.73
CA GLU A 75 -18.11 9.23 -4.50
C GLU A 75 -17.29 10.50 -4.24
N ARG A 76 -16.02 10.33 -3.85
CA ARG A 76 -15.10 11.44 -3.54
C ARG A 76 -13.67 11.09 -3.91
N GLU A 77 -12.84 12.11 -4.01
CA GLU A 77 -11.39 11.93 -4.17
C GLU A 77 -10.72 11.68 -2.82
N ILE A 78 -9.66 10.86 -2.84
CA ILE A 78 -8.77 10.68 -1.68
C ILE A 78 -7.38 11.22 -1.99
N LYS A 79 -6.87 12.02 -1.05
CA LYS A 79 -5.50 12.53 -1.08
C LYS A 79 -4.60 11.63 -0.24
N PHE A 80 -3.47 11.26 -0.81
CA PHE A 80 -2.41 10.53 -0.11
C PHE A 80 -1.47 11.57 0.47
N GLU A 81 -1.03 11.34 1.71
CA GLU A 81 0.06 12.14 2.25
C GLU A 81 1.33 11.71 1.52
N GLU A 82 1.97 12.68 0.87
CA GLU A 82 3.34 12.54 0.40
C GLU A 82 4.22 12.60 1.64
N GLU A 83 5.06 11.57 1.84
CA GLU A 83 6.16 11.71 2.77
C GLU A 83 6.98 12.89 2.25
N LYS A 84 7.02 13.99 3.00
CA LYS A 84 8.01 15.04 2.75
C LYS A 84 9.35 14.33 2.78
N GLU A 85 10.05 14.29 1.66
CA GLU A 85 11.49 14.07 1.69
C GLU A 85 12.06 15.12 2.63
N GLU A 86 12.37 14.72 3.86
CA GLU A 86 13.32 15.46 4.68
C GLU A 86 14.65 15.32 3.94
N GLU A 87 14.89 16.29 3.07
CA GLU A 87 16.19 16.65 2.54
C GLU A 87 17.09 16.94 3.76
N LYS A 88 17.69 15.88 4.31
CA LYS A 88 18.73 16.00 5.33
C LYS A 88 20.00 16.48 4.63
N ASN A 89 20.10 17.79 4.63
CA ASN A 89 21.29 18.63 4.49
C ASN A 89 22.55 18.00 5.12
#